data_AF-A0A373GMZ3-F1
#
_entry.id   AF-A0A373GMZ3-F1
#
_cell.length_a   1.000
_cell.length_b   1.000
_cell.length_c   1.000
_cell.angle_alpha   90.00
_cell.angle_beta   90.00
_cell.angle_gamma   90.00
#
_symmetry.space_group_name_H-M   'P 1'
#
loop_
_entity.id
_entity.type
_entity.pdbx_description
1 polymer ?
#
loop_
_entity_poly.entity_id
_entity_poly.type
_entity_poly.pdbx_seq_one_letter_code
_entity_poly.pdbx_strand_id
1 'polypeptide(L)' 'MSTITSRNHLHFYLYADMMMNRGYFKEPLKKKLLHLVAPNYIMEFLKAMRKVQYYSLSVNAGVNCCL' A
#
# COMPACT_ATOMS: atom_id res chain seq x y z
N MET A 1 -12.35 9.21 4.99
CA MET A 1 -11.13 8.53 4.53
C MET A 1 -9.98 9.51 4.73
N SER A 2 -8.94 9.18 5.50
CA SER A 2 -7.81 10.09 5.72
C SER A 2 -6.99 10.26 4.44
N THR A 3 -6.62 11.50 4.13
CA THR A 3 -5.93 11.83 2.89
C THR A 3 -4.45 11.48 2.98
N ILE A 4 -3.93 10.73 2.01
CA ILE A 4 -2.51 10.36 1.93
C ILE A 4 -1.75 11.44 1.16
N THR A 5 -1.06 12.31 1.88
CA THR A 5 -0.44 13.53 1.34
C THR A 5 1.05 13.42 1.08
N SER A 6 1.73 12.41 1.64
CA SER A 6 3.18 12.22 1.52
C SER A 6 3.54 10.75 1.32
N ARG A 7 4.74 10.48 0.78
CA ARG A 7 5.28 9.11 0.65
C ARG A 7 5.38 8.41 2.01
N ASN A 8 5.74 9.13 3.07
CA ASN A 8 5.83 8.58 4.42
C ASN A 8 4.44 8.15 4.94
N HIS A 9 3.40 8.95 4.69
CA HIS A 9 2.02 8.54 4.98
C HIS A 9 1.61 7.31 4.17
N LEU A 10 1.95 7.25 2.88
CA LEU A 10 1.65 6.07 2.05
C LEU A 10 2.31 4.83 2.64
N HIS A 11 3.59 4.88 2.97
CA HIS A 11 4.31 3.78 3.60
C HIS A 11 3.68 3.35 4.93
N PHE A 12 3.32 4.32 5.79
CA PHE A 12 2.64 4.04 7.05
C PHE A 12 1.34 3.26 6.84
N TYR A 13 0.46 3.73 5.95
CA TYR A 13 -0.82 3.06 5.69
C TYR A 13 -0.65 1.68 5.06
N LEU A 14 0.32 1.50 4.15
CA LEU A 14 0.63 0.18 3.59
C LEU A 14 1.10 -0.80 4.68
N TYR A 15 1.93 -0.35 5.63
CA TYR A 15 2.36 -1.20 6.74
C TYR A 15 1.23 -1.47 7.74
N ALA A 16 0.36 -0.49 8.00
CA ALA A 16 -0.81 -0.67 8.84
C ALA A 16 -1.78 -1.71 8.23
N ASP A 17 -2.07 -1.61 6.93
CA ASP A 17 -2.92 -2.58 6.22
C ASP A 17 -2.29 -3.99 6.27
N MET A 18 -0.96 -4.12 6.12
CA MET A 18 -0.25 -5.40 6.28
C MET A 18 -0.39 -5.98 7.70
N MET A 19 -0.17 -5.16 8.73
CA MET A 19 -0.28 -5.59 10.12
C MET A 19 -1.72 -5.98 10.48
N MET A 20 -2.71 -5.17 10.10
CA MET A 20 -4.11 -5.41 10.45
C MET A 20 -4.71 -6.61 9.72
N ASN A 21 -4.37 -6.82 8.44
CA ASN A 21 -4.97 -7.90 7.65
C ASN A 21 -4.17 -9.21 7.72
N ARG A 22 -2.88 -9.17 8.06
CA ARG A 22 -1.99 -10.35 8.00
C ARG A 22 -1.18 -10.59 9.28
N GLY A 23 -1.16 -9.66 10.23
CA GLY A 23 -0.46 -9.82 11.51
C GLY A 23 1.05 -9.62 11.44
N TYR A 24 1.58 -9.06 10.35
CA TYR A 24 3.01 -8.77 10.20
C TYR A 24 3.24 -7.51 9.36
N PHE A 25 4.31 -6.77 9.66
CA PHE A 25 4.69 -5.59 8.88
C PHE A 25 5.36 -5.95 7.55
N LYS A 26 6.23 -6.96 7.55
CA LYS A 26 6.93 -7.45 6.35
C LYS A 26 6.60 -8.91 6.12
N GLU A 27 6.41 -9.23 4.84
CA GLU A 27 6.00 -10.56 4.45
C GLU A 27 7.08 -11.61 4.71
N PRO A 28 6.79 -12.67 5.47
CA PRO A 28 7.74 -13.75 5.71
C PRO A 28 8.14 -14.42 4.40
N LEU A 29 9.39 -14.87 4.30
CA LEU A 29 9.92 -15.55 3.11
C LEU A 29 9.06 -16.75 2.67
N LYS A 30 8.54 -17.52 3.64
CA LYS A 30 7.64 -18.66 3.39
C LYS A 30 6.35 -18.24 2.68
N LYS A 31 5.79 -17.08 3.02
CA LYS A 31 4.56 -16.54 2.40
C LYS A 31 4.84 -15.95 1.03
N LYS A 32 6.00 -15.30 0.85
CA LYS A 32 6.43 -14.82 -0.47
C LYS A 32 6.52 -15.95 -1.49
N LEU A 33 7.08 -17.10 -1.08
CA LEU A 33 7.16 -18.28 -1.96
C LEU A 33 5.77 -18.83 -2.30
N LEU A 34 4.86 -18.88 -1.33
CA LEU A 34 3.47 -19.30 -1.54
C LEU A 34 2.74 -18.39 -2.55
N HIS A 35 2.99 -17.08 -2.51
CA HIS A 35 2.33 -16.14 -3.42
C HIS A 35 2.75 -16.24 -4.89
N LEU A 36 3.83 -16.97 -5.21
CA LEU A 36 4.15 -17.31 -6.59
C LEU A 36 3.13 -18.27 -7.22
N VAL A 37 2.52 -19.12 -6.39
CA VAL A 37 1.53 -20.12 -6.82
C VAL A 37 0.11 -19.63 -6.52
N ALA A 38 -0.08 -18.94 -5.39
CA ALA A 38 -1.37 -18.44 -4.91
C ALA A 38 -1.30 -16.94 -4.59
N PRO A 39 -1.46 -16.06 -5.60
CA PRO A 39 -1.34 -14.62 -5.42
C PRO A 39 -2.32 -14.03 -4.40
N ASN A 40 -1.86 -13.02 -3.66
CA ASN A 40 -2.61 -12.37 -2.58
C ASN A 40 -3.45 -11.18 -3.10
N TYR A 41 -4.46 -11.48 -3.91
CA TYR A 41 -5.27 -10.46 -4.59
C TYR A 41 -5.90 -9.43 -3.67
N ILE A 42 -6.36 -9.83 -2.48
CA ILE A 42 -6.98 -8.91 -1.51
C ILE A 42 -5.99 -7.84 -1.06
N MET A 43 -4.77 -8.25 -0.71
CA MET A 43 -3.76 -7.31 -0.26
C MET A 43 -3.25 -6.43 -1.41
N GLU A 44 -3.11 -6.97 -2.61
CA GLU A 44 -2.75 -6.19 -3.80
C GLU A 44 -3.82 -5.14 -4.13
N PHE A 45 -5.09 -5.49 -3.99
CA PHE A 45 -6.21 -4.54 -4.13
C PHE A 45 -6.13 -3.42 -3.09
N LEU A 46 -5.91 -3.74 -1.81
CA LEU A 46 -5.76 -2.72 -0.76
C LEU A 46 -4.58 -1.78 -1.04
N LYS A 47 -3.42 -2.33 -1.43
CA LYS A 47 -2.24 -1.54 -1.84
C LYS A 47 -2.57 -0.62 -3.01
N ALA A 48 -3.29 -1.12 -4.02
CA ALA A 48 -3.70 -0.33 -5.17
C ALA A 48 -4.62 0.82 -4.76
N MET A 49 -5.60 0.57 -3.89
CA MET A 49 -6.50 1.61 -3.37
C MET A 49 -5.75 2.73 -2.64
N ARG A 50 -4.75 2.41 -1.81
CA ARG A 50 -3.90 3.42 -1.14
C ARG A 50 -3.06 4.22 -2.13
N LYS A 51 -2.51 3.55 -3.15
CA LYS A 51 -1.77 4.23 -4.24
C LYS A 51 -2.67 5.16 -5.03
N VAL A 52 -3.88 4.73 -5.40
CA VAL A 52 -4.86 5.58 -6.08
C VAL A 52 -5.16 6.82 -5.24
N GLN A 53 -5.41 6.68 -3.94
CA GLN A 53 -5.62 7.84 -3.06
C GLN A 53 -4.43 8.82 -3.07
N TYR A 54 -3.20 8.31 -3.04
CA TYR A 54 -1.99 9.14 -3.11
C TYR A 54 -1.78 9.81 -4.48
N TYR A 55 -1.97 9.07 -5.57
CA TYR A 55 -1.76 9.57 -6.93
C TYR A 55 -2.90 10.50 -7.40
N SER A 56 -4.15 10.18 -7.08
CA SER A 56 -5.29 11.06 -7.39
C SER A 56 -5.18 12.41 -6.69
N LEU A 57 -4.58 12.47 -5.49
CA LEU A 57 -4.34 13.74 -4.81
C LEU A 57 -3.19 14.53 -5.45
N SER A 58 -2.08 13.87 -5.80
CA SER A 58 -0.94 14.54 -6.44
C SER A 58 -1.26 15.09 -7.83
N VAL A 59 -2.13 14.41 -8.59
CA VAL A 59 -2.62 14.91 -9.89
C VAL A 59 -3.52 16.15 -9.71
N ASN A 60 -4.39 16.17 -8.71
CA ASN A 60 -5.32 17.30 -8.48
C ASN A 60 -4.69 18.50 -7.76
N ALA A 61 -3.58 18.30 -7.03
CA ALA A 61 -2.94 19.35 -6.24
C ALA A 61 -1.77 20.06 -6.96
N GLY A 62 -1.42 19.67 -8.20
CA GLY A 62 -0.26 20.23 -8.92
C GLY A 62 1.09 19.94 -8.23
N VAL A 63 1.11 19.01 -7.27
CA VAL A 63 2.32 18.67 -6.50
C VAL A 63 3.04 17.56 -7.26
N ASN A 64 4.22 17.89 -7.79
CA ASN A 64 5.13 16.95 -8.45
C ASN A 64 5.29 15.68 -7.61
N CYS A 65 4.81 14.54 -8.11
CA CYS A 65 4.74 13.27 -7.37
C CYS A 65 6.13 12.61 -7.12
N CYS A 66 7.22 13.37 -7.28
CA CYS A 66 8.57 12.87 -7.40
C CYS A 66 9.65 13.65 -6.63
N LEU A 67 9.31 14.45 -5.61
CA LEU A 67 10.29 15.00 -4.68
C LEU A 67 10.23 14.27 -3.33
#